data_AF-A0A3C1PYN3-F1
#
_entry.id   AF-A0A3C1PYN3-F1
#
_cell.length_a   1.000
_cell.length_b   1.000
_cell.length_c   1.000
_cell.angle_alpha   90.00
_cell.angle_beta   90.00
_cell.angle_gamma   90.00
#
_symmetry.space_group_name_H-M   'P 1'
#
loop_
_entity.id
_entity.type
_entity.pdbx_description
1 polymer ?
#
loop_
_entity_poly.entity_id
_entity_poly.type
_entity_poly.pdbx_seq_one_letter_code
_entity_poly.pdbx_strand_id
1 'polypeptide(L)'
;MAEKTKDKIKYKLLKFIDLSGFKVFDPPVRLAFGEDPKKQTSEIGKFIILPILFVSLCLLSWHLIAPTHKTKSGAVPTPGKILNAYGDNIRLSEREEEKEDDFLATGQERRDRLTLVEKAIPKLEA
;
A
#
# COMPACT_ATOMS: atom_id res chain seq x y z
N MET A 1 -39.12 -9.21 -13.21
CA MET A 1 -38.43 -7.91 -13.40
C MET A 1 -37.12 -7.81 -12.63
N ALA A 2 -37.06 -8.22 -11.35
CA ALA A 2 -35.84 -8.16 -10.52
C ALA A 2 -34.71 -9.08 -11.03
N GLU A 3 -35.04 -10.28 -11.51
CA GLU A 3 -34.09 -11.26 -12.07
C GLU A 3 -33.32 -10.70 -13.28
N LYS A 4 -34.05 -10.13 -14.25
CA LYS A 4 -33.49 -9.47 -15.44
C LYS A 4 -32.55 -8.30 -15.13
N THR A 5 -32.76 -7.62 -14.00
CA THR A 5 -31.93 -6.50 -13.55
C THR A 5 -30.62 -7.00 -12.94
N LYS A 6 -30.69 -8.04 -12.10
CA LYS A 6 -29.51 -8.68 -11.50
C LYS A 6 -28.57 -9.25 -12.57
N ASP A 7 -29.11 -9.90 -13.60
CA ASP A 7 -28.31 -10.47 -14.69
C ASP A 7 -27.59 -9.40 -15.53
N LYS A 8 -28.26 -8.26 -15.77
CA LYS A 8 -27.66 -7.14 -16.48
C LYS A 8 -26.49 -6.51 -15.69
N ILE A 9 -26.62 -6.43 -14.37
CA ILE A 9 -25.57 -5.95 -13.47
C ILE A 9 -24.40 -6.94 -13.45
N LYS A 10 -24.68 -8.24 -13.28
CA LYS A 10 -23.69 -9.32 -13.35
C LYS A 10 -22.87 -9.24 -14.64
N TYR A 11 -23.54 -9.21 -15.80
CA TYR A 11 -22.85 -9.18 -17.10
C TYR A 11 -21.96 -7.94 -17.27
N LYS A 12 -22.43 -6.76 -16.84
CA LYS A 12 -21.61 -5.54 -16.89
C LYS A 12 -20.38 -5.64 -15.98
N LEU A 13 -20.54 -6.17 -14.78
CA LEU A 13 -19.46 -6.32 -13.82
C LEU A 13 -18.42 -7.33 -14.31
N LEU A 14 -18.86 -8.48 -14.84
CA LEU A 14 -17.98 -9.48 -15.43
C LEU A 14 -17.23 -8.94 -16.64
N LYS A 15 -17.92 -8.19 -17.52
CA LYS A 15 -17.28 -7.55 -18.67
C LYS A 15 -16.25 -6.50 -18.25
N PHE A 16 -16.53 -5.75 -17.19
CA PHE A 16 -15.56 -4.79 -16.63
C PHE A 16 -14.32 -5.49 -16.09
N ILE A 17 -14.50 -6.57 -15.32
CA ILE A 17 -13.42 -7.38 -14.76
C ILE A 17 -12.55 -8.02 -15.85
N ASP A 18 -13.18 -8.51 -16.92
CA ASP A 18 -12.48 -9.07 -18.08
C ASP A 18 -11.66 -7.99 -18.81
N LEU A 19 -12.24 -6.80 -19.02
CA LEU A 19 -11.55 -5.67 -19.65
C LEU A 19 -10.39 -5.14 -18.80
N SER A 20 -10.53 -5.12 -17.48
CA SER A 20 -9.49 -4.66 -16.56
C SER A 20 -8.39 -5.69 -16.33
N GLY A 21 -8.51 -6.91 -16.89
CA GLY A 21 -7.55 -8.00 -16.73
C GLY A 21 -7.60 -8.67 -15.35
N PHE A 22 -8.55 -8.32 -14.48
CA PHE A 22 -8.62 -8.81 -13.10
C PHE A 22 -9.51 -10.06 -12.96
N LYS A 23 -9.35 -11.04 -13.85
CA LYS A 23 -10.15 -12.29 -13.88
C LYS A 23 -10.18 -13.06 -12.57
N VAL A 24 -9.21 -12.82 -11.69
CA VAL A 24 -9.20 -13.35 -10.32
C VAL A 24 -10.49 -13.03 -9.53
N PHE A 25 -11.21 -11.94 -9.87
CA PHE A 25 -12.47 -11.58 -9.24
C PHE A 25 -13.72 -12.17 -9.91
N ASP A 26 -13.58 -12.91 -11.03
CA ASP A 26 -14.72 -13.56 -11.70
C ASP A 26 -15.44 -14.55 -10.77
N PRO A 27 -14.73 -15.46 -10.06
CA PRO A 27 -15.40 -16.40 -9.17
C PRO A 27 -16.09 -15.76 -7.94
N PRO A 28 -15.48 -14.79 -7.22
CA PRO A 28 -16.18 -14.06 -6.16
C PRO A 28 -17.47 -13.38 -6.64
N VAL A 29 -17.44 -12.76 -7.82
CA VAL A 29 -18.60 -12.05 -8.36
C VAL A 29 -19.72 -13.02 -8.70
N ARG A 30 -19.44 -14.07 -9.48
CA ARG A 30 -20.47 -15.05 -9.83
C ARG A 30 -21.02 -15.77 -8.59
N LEU A 31 -20.19 -16.02 -7.57
CA LEU A 31 -20.64 -16.62 -6.31
C LEU A 31 -21.63 -15.71 -5.58
N ALA A 32 -21.40 -14.40 -5.58
CA ALA A 32 -22.34 -13.41 -5.00
C ALA A 32 -23.69 -13.37 -5.73
N PHE A 33 -23.74 -13.80 -7.01
CA PHE A 33 -24.99 -13.96 -7.77
C PHE A 33 -25.62 -15.35 -7.63
N GLY A 34 -25.04 -16.26 -6.83
CA GLY A 34 -25.60 -17.58 -6.54
C GLY A 34 -25.27 -18.67 -7.57
N GLU A 35 -24.29 -18.46 -8.45
CA GLU A 35 -23.85 -19.47 -9.41
C GLU A 35 -22.98 -20.54 -8.73
N ASP A 36 -23.24 -21.83 -9.05
CA ASP A 36 -22.53 -23.06 -8.60
C ASP A 36 -21.49 -22.87 -7.47
N PRO A 37 -21.93 -22.81 -6.21
CA PRO A 37 -21.07 -22.44 -5.09
C PRO A 37 -19.91 -23.41 -4.86
N LYS A 38 -20.04 -24.68 -5.25
CA LYS A 38 -18.98 -25.68 -5.08
C LYS A 38 -17.81 -25.45 -6.02
N LYS A 39 -18.10 -25.18 -7.29
CA LYS A 39 -17.04 -24.91 -8.27
C LYS A 39 -16.33 -23.60 -7.96
N GLN A 40 -17.09 -22.57 -7.59
CA GLN A 40 -16.54 -21.24 -7.38
C GLN A 40 -15.67 -21.13 -6.13
N THR A 41 -16.05 -21.78 -5.04
CA THR A 41 -15.20 -21.85 -3.84
C THR A 41 -13.88 -22.57 -4.11
N SER A 42 -13.88 -23.61 -4.95
CA SER A 42 -12.65 -24.28 -5.39
C SER A 42 -11.76 -23.35 -6.24
N GLU A 43 -12.34 -22.59 -7.16
CA GLU A 43 -11.61 -21.64 -8.00
C GLU A 43 -11.04 -20.48 -7.18
N ILE A 44 -11.81 -19.92 -6.24
CA ILE A 44 -11.31 -18.92 -5.26
C ILE A 44 -10.12 -19.46 -4.49
N GLY A 45 -10.19 -20.71 -4.01
CA GLY A 45 -9.09 -21.36 -3.32
C GLY A 45 -7.80 -21.39 -4.15
N LYS A 46 -7.91 -21.77 -5.44
CA LYS A 46 -6.76 -21.90 -6.34
C LYS A 46 -6.18 -20.57 -6.79
N PHE A 47 -7.02 -19.58 -7.11
CA PHE A 47 -6.59 -18.33 -7.73
C PHE A 47 -6.38 -17.17 -6.76
N ILE A 48 -6.95 -17.24 -5.56
CA ILE A 48 -6.80 -16.17 -4.54
C ILE A 48 -6.04 -16.70 -3.33
N ILE A 49 -6.57 -17.75 -2.68
CA ILE A 49 -6.05 -18.20 -1.39
C ILE A 49 -4.64 -18.77 -1.55
N LEU A 50 -4.42 -19.65 -2.53
CA LEU A 50 -3.13 -20.30 -2.74
C LEU A 50 -2.00 -19.29 -3.05
N PRO A 51 -2.18 -18.30 -3.96
CA PRO A 51 -1.18 -17.25 -4.14
C PRO A 51 -0.92 -16.40 -2.89
N ILE A 52 -1.98 -16.02 -2.14
CA ILE A 52 -1.82 -15.26 -0.89
C ILE A 52 -1.02 -16.05 0.15
N LEU A 53 -1.32 -17.34 0.30
CA LEU A 53 -0.59 -18.23 1.20
C LEU A 53 0.88 -18.35 0.78
N PHE A 54 1.14 -18.54 -0.51
CA PHE A 54 2.50 -18.63 -1.03
C PHE A 54 3.30 -17.35 -0.73
N VAL A 55 2.76 -16.18 -1.06
CA VAL A 55 3.42 -14.89 -0.77
C VAL A 55 3.62 -14.70 0.73
N SER A 56 2.64 -15.07 1.55
CA SER A 56 2.76 -14.98 3.02
C SER A 56 3.89 -15.86 3.55
N LEU A 57 4.05 -17.08 3.04
CA LEU A 57 5.16 -17.96 3.41
C LEU A 57 6.51 -17.38 2.99
N CYS A 58 6.61 -16.78 1.80
CA CYS A 58 7.81 -16.06 1.37
C CYS A 58 8.14 -14.88 2.30
N LEU A 59 7.15 -14.07 2.68
CA LEU A 59 7.34 -12.94 3.60
C LEU A 59 7.75 -13.40 4.99
N LEU A 60 7.15 -14.48 5.51
CA LEU A 60 7.54 -15.07 6.79
C LEU A 60 8.98 -15.60 6.73
N SER A 61 9.32 -16.32 5.67
CA SER A 61 10.68 -16.84 5.46
C SER A 61 11.69 -15.70 5.40
N TRP A 62 11.39 -14.63 4.66
CA TRP A 62 12.22 -13.44 4.62
C TRP A 62 12.35 -12.77 5.99
N HIS A 63 11.26 -12.61 6.74
CA HIS A 63 11.28 -11.99 8.07
C HIS A 63 12.19 -12.74 9.04
N LEU A 64 12.18 -14.08 9.01
CA LEU A 64 13.00 -14.91 9.90
C LEU A 64 14.47 -14.97 9.47
N ILE A 65 14.74 -15.03 8.17
CA ILE A 65 16.10 -15.23 7.63
C ILE A 65 16.87 -13.90 7.53
N ALA A 66 16.23 -12.78 7.21
CA ALA A 66 16.91 -11.49 7.03
C ALA A 66 17.86 -11.08 8.18
N PRO A 67 17.47 -11.14 9.48
CA PRO A 67 18.33 -10.66 10.55
C PRO A 67 19.56 -11.54 10.82
N THR A 68 19.61 -12.77 10.28
CA THR A 68 20.72 -13.70 10.50
C THR A 68 21.96 -13.33 9.69
N HIS A 69 21.78 -12.67 8.55
CA HIS A 69 22.87 -12.22 7.69
C HIS A 69 23.31 -10.79 8.05
N LYS A 70 24.42 -10.69 8.78
CA LYS A 70 25.06 -9.42 9.15
C LYS A 70 26.23 -9.13 8.21
N THR A 71 26.22 -7.94 7.62
CA THR A 71 27.31 -7.39 6.81
C THR A 71 28.02 -6.26 7.57
N LYS A 72 29.14 -5.76 7.04
CA LYS A 72 29.83 -4.57 7.60
C LYS A 72 28.92 -3.34 7.66
N SER A 73 27.87 -3.29 6.84
CA SER A 73 26.90 -2.20 6.74
C SER A 73 25.63 -2.45 7.57
N GLY A 74 25.57 -3.54 8.35
CA GLY A 74 24.41 -3.93 9.14
C GLY A 74 23.73 -5.22 8.66
N ALA A 75 22.61 -5.57 9.29
CA ALA A 75 21.81 -6.74 8.95
C ALA A 75 20.89 -6.45 7.75
N VAL A 76 20.55 -7.50 6.98
CA VAL A 76 19.54 -7.38 5.92
C VAL A 76 18.20 -6.93 6.54
N PRO A 77 17.53 -5.90 5.99
CA PRO A 77 16.29 -5.39 6.54
C PRO A 77 15.14 -6.40 6.37
N THR A 78 14.27 -6.46 7.37
CA THR A 78 13.01 -7.22 7.33
C THR A 78 11.93 -6.43 6.57
N PRO A 79 10.85 -7.07 6.09
CA PRO A 79 9.75 -6.36 5.41
C PRO A 79 9.18 -5.21 6.26
N GLY A 80 9.04 -5.40 7.58
CA GLY A 80 8.58 -4.35 8.49
C GLY A 80 9.54 -3.15 8.58
N LYS A 81 10.85 -3.38 8.53
CA LYS A 81 11.84 -2.28 8.47
C LYS A 81 11.73 -1.48 7.17
N ILE A 82 11.43 -2.15 6.06
CA ILE A 82 11.21 -1.46 4.77
C ILE A 82 9.97 -0.57 4.83
N LEU A 83 8.88 -1.02 5.45
CA LEU A 83 7.67 -0.20 5.60
C LEU A 83 7.91 1.04 6.48
N ASN A 84 8.68 0.90 7.56
CA ASN A 84 9.05 2.06 8.38
C ASN A 84 9.94 3.03 7.59
N ALA A 85 10.94 2.51 6.88
CA ALA A 85 11.83 3.31 6.05
C ALA A 85 11.09 4.05 4.92
N TYR A 86 10.01 3.47 4.38
CA TYR A 86 9.13 4.16 3.44
C TYR A 86 8.52 5.42 4.06
N GLY A 87 7.96 5.33 5.27
CA GLY A 87 7.42 6.48 5.99
C GLY A 87 8.49 7.53 6.30
N ASP A 88 9.68 7.10 6.69
CA ASP A 88 10.81 8.01 6.92
C ASP A 88 11.25 8.74 5.64
N ASN A 89 11.25 8.05 4.48
CA ASN A 89 11.58 8.66 3.19
C ASN A 89 10.54 9.70 2.76
N ILE A 90 9.24 9.44 2.98
CA ILE A 90 8.19 10.43 2.70
C ILE A 90 8.41 11.67 3.56
N ARG A 91 8.61 11.50 4.88
CA ARG A 91 8.89 12.61 5.80
C ARG A 91 10.17 13.37 5.42
N LEU A 92 11.19 12.67 4.93
CA LEU A 92 12.40 13.31 4.44
C LEU A 92 12.11 14.17 3.21
N SER A 93 11.34 13.65 2.25
CA SER A 93 10.93 14.39 1.05
C SER A 93 10.19 15.69 1.41
N GLU A 94 9.23 15.62 2.33
CA GLU A 94 8.48 16.79 2.80
C GLU A 94 9.41 17.84 3.45
N ARG A 95 10.41 17.40 4.20
CA ARG A 95 11.40 18.31 4.81
C ARG A 95 12.37 18.92 3.81
N GLU A 96 12.71 18.21 2.75
CA GLU A 96 13.54 18.79 1.68
C GLU A 96 12.76 19.85 0.90
N GLU A 97 11.46 19.62 0.64
CA GLU A 97 10.56 20.62 0.04
C GLU A 97 10.42 21.87 0.93
N GLU A 98 10.23 21.70 2.24
CA GLU A 98 10.18 22.81 3.20
C GLU A 98 11.47 23.65 3.19
N LYS A 99 12.65 22.99 3.11
CA LYS A 99 13.94 23.69 3.01
C LYS A 99 14.08 24.47 1.71
N GLU A 100 13.61 23.91 0.60
CA GLU A 100 13.63 24.57 -0.70
C GLU A 100 12.74 25.83 -0.68
N ASP A 101 11.53 25.71 -0.17
CA ASP A 101 10.60 26.83 0.01
C ASP A 101 11.19 27.94 0.89
N ASP A 102 11.80 27.57 2.02
CA ASP A 102 12.44 28.52 2.94
C ASP A 102 13.67 29.20 2.33
N PHE A 103 14.39 28.49 1.47
CA PHE A 103 15.53 29.06 0.72
C PHE A 103 15.06 30.06 -0.34
N LEU A 104 13.97 29.75 -1.05
CA LEU A 104 13.40 30.60 -2.10
C LEU A 104 12.58 31.76 -1.55
N ALA A 105 12.11 31.69 -0.30
CA ALA A 105 11.33 32.75 0.33
C ALA A 105 12.10 34.08 0.43
N THR A 106 11.46 35.17 0.03
CA THR A 106 12.03 36.53 0.06
C THR A 106 11.09 37.56 0.68
N GLY A 107 11.60 38.73 1.03
CA GLY A 107 10.79 39.84 1.53
C GLY A 107 10.11 39.58 2.89
N GLN A 108 8.81 39.84 2.98
CA GLN A 108 8.05 39.72 4.23
C GLN A 108 7.85 38.25 4.63
N GLU A 109 7.60 37.37 3.66
CA GLU A 109 7.39 35.94 3.89
C GLU A 109 8.57 35.32 4.64
N ARG A 110 9.79 35.62 4.23
CA ARG A 110 11.02 35.17 4.92
C ARG A 110 11.08 35.64 6.37
N ARG A 111 10.73 36.91 6.63
CA ARG A 111 10.76 37.48 7.99
C ARG A 111 9.75 36.80 8.91
N ASP A 112 8.56 36.51 8.38
CA ASP A 112 7.50 35.84 9.12
C ASP A 112 7.92 34.40 9.47
N ARG A 113 8.48 33.65 8.52
CA ARG A 113 9.00 32.29 8.74
C ARG A 113 10.13 32.25 9.77
N LEU A 114 11.10 33.16 9.69
CA LEU A 114 12.18 33.28 10.69
C LEU A 114 11.63 33.53 12.11
N THR A 115 10.63 34.40 12.23
CA THR A 115 10.00 34.71 13.52
C THR A 115 9.26 33.48 14.11
N LEU A 116 8.66 32.65 13.25
CA LEU A 116 8.02 31.40 13.67
C LEU A 116 9.05 30.39 14.18
N VAL A 117 10.15 30.20 13.44
CA VAL A 117 11.24 29.29 13.83
C VAL A 117 11.88 29.74 15.13
N GLU A 118 12.18 31.03 15.29
CA GLU A 118 12.81 31.59 16.50
C GLU A 118 11.98 31.34 17.77
N LYS A 119 10.64 31.37 17.66
CA LYS A 119 9.74 31.02 18.76
C LYS A 119 9.70 29.51 19.06
N ALA A 120 10.04 28.67 18.08
CA ALA A 120 10.02 27.21 18.21
C ALA A 120 11.35 26.63 18.74
N ILE A 121 12.50 27.27 18.47
CA ILE A 121 13.83 26.87 18.96
C ILE A 121 13.85 26.46 20.44
N PRO A 122 13.35 27.28 21.40
CA PRO A 122 13.44 26.93 22.82
C PRO A 122 12.62 25.69 23.23
N LYS A 123 11.66 25.25 22.41
CA LYS A 123 10.90 24.00 22.65
C LYS A 123 11.60 22.78 22.08
N LEU A 124 12.50 22.96 21.10
CA LEU A 124 13.23 21.89 20.44
C LEU A 124 14.59 21.61 21.12
N GLU A 125 15.14 22.60 21.82
CA GLU A 125 16.38 22.48 22.59
C GLU A 125 16.16 21.99 24.03
N ALA A 126 14.91 21.86 24.48
CA ALA A 126 14.51 21.34 25.79
C ALA A 126 14.28 19.82 25.77
#